data_AF-A0A1Y2A3I2-F1
#
_entry.id   AF-A0A1Y2A3I2-F1
#
_cell.length_a   1.000
_cell.length_b   1.000
_cell.length_c   1.000
_cell.angle_alpha   90.00
_cell.angle_beta   90.00
_cell.angle_gamma   90.00
#
_symmetry.space_group_name_H-M   'P 1'
#
loop_
_entity.id
_entity.type
_entity.pdbx_description
1 polymer ?
#
loop_
_entity_poly.entity_id
_entity_poly.type
_entity_poly.pdbx_seq_one_letter_code
_entity_poly.pdbx_strand_id
1 'polypeptide(L)'
;MGQALSTHQKCGTRTRTGRKCGNPVDKHSDYCESHECPIGKCKEKSEDGRSFCLHHTCLKCRNLTDPGLYCYTHKCKSDGCSSPRRSGGNGQRFCERRHACTITVCPRKRVVQWSTYCRMHKCSVQSCGAEARAEGGICAANPHAPHDLGLVELPTGT
;
A
#
# COMPACT_ATOMS: atom_id res chain seq x y z
N MET A 1 -16.19 -4.33 -61.29
CA MET A 1 -16.66 -3.92 -59.95
C MET A 1 -15.76 -4.61 -58.92
N GLY A 2 -14.65 -3.95 -58.54
CA GLY A 2 -13.70 -4.50 -57.57
C GLY A 2 -14.16 -4.15 -56.16
N GLN A 3 -14.63 -5.14 -55.40
CA GLN A 3 -14.98 -4.95 -54.01
C GLN A 3 -13.70 -4.69 -53.21
N ALA A 4 -13.57 -3.49 -52.66
CA ALA A 4 -12.53 -3.15 -51.71
C ALA A 4 -12.73 -4.01 -50.45
N LEU A 5 -11.89 -5.04 -50.30
CA LEU A 5 -11.72 -5.75 -49.03
C LEU A 5 -11.16 -4.73 -48.04
N SER A 6 -12.04 -4.10 -47.28
CA SER A 6 -11.66 -3.27 -46.15
C SER A 6 -10.93 -4.19 -45.17
N THR A 7 -9.59 -4.14 -45.17
CA THR A 7 -8.75 -4.86 -44.21
C THR A 7 -8.88 -4.16 -42.86
N HIS A 8 -10.00 -4.37 -42.18
CA HIS A 8 -10.13 -3.97 -40.79
C HIS A 8 -9.05 -4.72 -40.02
N GLN A 9 -8.14 -3.98 -39.40
CA GLN A 9 -7.14 -4.53 -38.52
C GLN A 9 -7.88 -5.28 -37.40
N LYS A 10 -7.45 -6.51 -37.12
CA LYS A 10 -8.08 -7.38 -36.14
C LYS A 10 -7.33 -7.29 -34.83
N CYS A 11 -8.08 -7.45 -33.75
CA CYS A 11 -7.57 -7.44 -32.39
C CYS A 11 -6.44 -8.47 -32.19
N GLY A 12 -5.29 -8.03 -31.69
CA GLY A 12 -4.08 -8.86 -31.56
C GLY A 12 -4.11 -9.92 -30.44
N THR A 13 -5.21 -10.01 -29.69
CA THR A 13 -5.35 -10.86 -28.50
C THR A 13 -6.26 -12.07 -28.74
N ARG A 14 -6.23 -13.01 -27.79
CA ARG A 14 -7.08 -14.19 -27.75
C ARG A 14 -8.24 -13.94 -26.77
N THR A 15 -9.36 -14.59 -27.02
CA THR A 15 -10.48 -14.66 -26.07
C THR A 15 -10.13 -15.58 -24.91
N ARG A 16 -10.94 -15.54 -23.86
CA ARG A 16 -10.89 -16.45 -22.71
C ARG A 16 -10.88 -17.95 -23.09
N THR A 17 -11.40 -18.32 -24.25
CA THR A 17 -11.38 -19.71 -24.78
C THR A 17 -10.12 -20.03 -25.60
N GLY A 18 -9.14 -19.13 -25.63
CA GLY A 18 -7.87 -19.27 -26.35
C GLY A 18 -7.96 -19.03 -27.86
N ARG A 19 -9.14 -18.66 -28.39
CA ARG A 19 -9.35 -18.37 -29.82
C ARG A 19 -8.90 -16.95 -30.15
N LYS A 20 -8.42 -16.68 -31.37
CA LYS A 20 -8.11 -15.30 -31.79
C LYS A 20 -9.36 -14.43 -31.70
N CYS A 21 -9.23 -13.22 -31.15
CA CYS A 21 -10.31 -12.25 -31.14
C CYS A 21 -10.61 -11.79 -32.58
N GLY A 22 -11.88 -11.84 -32.96
CA GLY A 22 -12.33 -11.43 -34.30
C GLY A 22 -12.76 -9.97 -34.40
N ASN A 23 -12.80 -9.25 -33.27
CA ASN A 23 -13.32 -7.89 -33.23
C ASN A 23 -12.39 -6.93 -33.97
N PRO A 24 -12.96 -5.92 -34.67
CA PRO A 24 -12.17 -4.87 -35.29
C PRO A 24 -11.45 -4.04 -34.21
N VAL A 25 -10.31 -3.46 -34.58
CA VAL A 25 -9.64 -2.43 -33.77
C VAL A 25 -9.78 -1.06 -34.41
N ASP A 26 -9.77 -0.03 -33.58
CA ASP A 26 -9.59 1.34 -34.03
C ASP A 26 -8.18 1.55 -34.59
N LYS A 27 -8.02 2.49 -35.53
CA LYS A 27 -6.74 2.77 -36.22
C LYS A 27 -5.57 3.12 -35.30
N HIS A 28 -5.83 3.43 -34.03
CA HIS A 28 -4.83 3.87 -33.05
C HIS A 28 -4.61 2.86 -31.91
N SER A 29 -5.21 1.67 -31.99
CA SER A 29 -5.10 0.64 -30.96
C SER A 29 -4.73 -0.72 -31.56
N ASP A 30 -3.96 -1.49 -30.78
CA ASP A 30 -3.65 -2.88 -31.08
C ASP A 30 -4.76 -3.84 -30.56
N TYR A 31 -5.70 -3.31 -29.78
CA TYR A 31 -6.74 -4.06 -29.09
C TYR A 31 -8.13 -3.50 -29.41
N CYS A 32 -9.14 -4.36 -29.43
CA CYS A 32 -10.52 -3.91 -29.57
C CYS A 32 -11.00 -3.31 -28.24
N GLU A 33 -12.12 -2.58 -28.25
CA GLU A 33 -12.72 -1.97 -27.06
C GLU A 33 -12.86 -2.93 -25.88
N SER A 34 -13.22 -4.20 -26.14
CA SER A 34 -13.36 -5.22 -25.08
C SER A 34 -12.03 -5.69 -24.48
N HIS A 35 -10.92 -5.46 -25.17
CA HIS A 35 -9.58 -5.87 -24.77
C HIS A 35 -8.62 -4.70 -24.54
N GLU A 36 -9.09 -3.47 -24.65
CA GLU A 36 -8.31 -2.28 -24.33
C GLU A 36 -8.46 -1.92 -22.85
N CYS A 37 -7.41 -1.40 -22.24
CA CYS A 37 -7.53 -0.83 -20.91
C CYS A 37 -8.21 0.55 -20.98
N PRO A 38 -9.35 0.76 -20.31
CA PRO A 38 -10.12 2.00 -20.44
C PRO A 38 -9.49 3.23 -19.75
N ILE A 39 -8.25 3.11 -19.25
CA ILE A 39 -7.60 4.16 -18.45
C ILE A 39 -6.79 5.08 -19.36
N GLY A 40 -7.40 6.19 -19.76
CA GLY A 40 -6.74 7.31 -20.42
C GLY A 40 -5.96 6.90 -21.67
N LYS A 41 -4.63 7.10 -21.65
CA LYS A 41 -3.71 6.78 -22.76
C LYS A 41 -3.04 5.40 -22.62
N CYS A 42 -3.57 4.51 -21.78
CA CYS A 42 -3.00 3.19 -21.58
C CYS A 42 -3.15 2.34 -22.84
N LYS A 43 -2.04 1.97 -23.46
CA LYS A 43 -2.02 1.12 -24.66
C LYS A 43 -1.96 -0.37 -24.34
N GLU A 44 -2.08 -0.74 -23.07
CA GLU A 44 -1.98 -2.13 -22.64
C GLU A 44 -3.33 -2.83 -22.78
N LYS A 45 -3.31 -4.13 -23.08
CA LYS A 45 -4.54 -4.92 -23.11
C LYS A 45 -5.15 -5.05 -21.72
N SER A 46 -6.48 -5.00 -21.64
CA SER A 46 -7.19 -5.54 -20.49
C SER A 46 -6.97 -7.05 -20.42
N GLU A 47 -6.90 -7.58 -19.21
CA GLU A 47 -6.77 -9.02 -19.03
C GLU A 47 -8.12 -9.71 -19.23
N ASP A 48 -8.12 -10.92 -19.78
CA ASP A 48 -9.34 -11.71 -19.99
C ASP A 48 -10.19 -11.81 -18.72
N GLY A 49 -11.42 -11.30 -18.80
CA GLY A 49 -12.35 -11.26 -17.67
C GLY A 49 -12.02 -10.22 -16.60
N ARG A 50 -11.16 -9.22 -16.90
CA ARG A 50 -10.89 -8.05 -16.06
C ARG A 50 -11.21 -6.77 -16.82
N SER A 51 -11.61 -5.75 -16.08
CA SER A 51 -11.93 -4.44 -16.65
C SER A 51 -10.69 -3.59 -16.96
N PHE A 52 -9.50 -3.99 -16.51
CA PHE A 52 -8.27 -3.20 -16.60
C PHE A 52 -7.06 -4.08 -16.96
N CYS A 53 -5.99 -3.47 -17.45
CA CYS A 53 -4.70 -4.17 -17.66
C CYS A 53 -4.02 -4.50 -16.33
N LEU A 54 -2.95 -5.29 -16.36
CA LEU A 54 -2.19 -5.66 -15.15
C LEU A 54 -1.59 -4.45 -14.41
N HIS A 55 -1.25 -3.37 -15.12
CA HIS A 55 -0.74 -2.14 -14.49
C HIS A 55 -1.82 -1.34 -13.75
N HIS A 56 -3.08 -1.49 -14.16
CA HIS A 56 -4.24 -0.81 -13.58
C HIS A 56 -5.13 -1.75 -12.76
N THR A 57 -4.65 -2.96 -12.45
CA THR A 57 -5.39 -3.96 -11.68
C THR A 57 -4.72 -4.21 -10.34
N CYS A 58 -5.48 -4.12 -9.26
CA CYS A 58 -4.98 -4.42 -7.93
C CYS A 58 -4.70 -5.92 -7.82
N LEU A 59 -3.48 -6.28 -7.40
CA LEU A 59 -3.08 -7.68 -7.22
C LEU A 59 -3.92 -8.44 -6.17
N LYS A 60 -4.61 -7.73 -5.25
CA LYS A 60 -5.35 -8.35 -4.13
C LYS A 60 -6.86 -8.47 -4.39
N CYS A 61 -7.51 -7.47 -4.97
CA CYS A 61 -8.97 -7.49 -5.19
C CYS A 61 -9.40 -7.20 -6.62
N ARG A 62 -8.46 -7.05 -7.55
CA ARG A 62 -8.73 -6.79 -8.97
C ARG A 62 -9.47 -5.48 -9.30
N ASN A 63 -9.66 -4.60 -8.30
CA ASN A 63 -10.15 -3.24 -8.54
C ASN A 63 -9.09 -2.37 -9.23
N LEU A 64 -9.54 -1.26 -9.80
CA LEU A 64 -8.69 -0.23 -10.41
C LEU A 64 -7.57 0.22 -9.45
N THR A 65 -6.37 0.38 -9.98
CA THR A 65 -5.25 1.07 -9.34
C THR A 65 -4.96 2.38 -10.04
N ASP A 66 -4.55 3.38 -9.26
CA ASP A 66 -3.95 4.63 -9.71
C ASP A 66 -2.44 4.47 -9.48
N PRO A 67 -1.62 4.64 -10.53
CA PRO A 67 -0.52 3.76 -10.92
C PRO A 67 0.15 2.98 -9.77
N GLY A 68 0.18 1.67 -9.91
CA GLY A 68 0.83 0.77 -8.95
C GLY A 68 0.12 -0.57 -8.78
N LEU A 69 0.70 -1.43 -7.95
CA LEU A 69 0.26 -2.82 -7.77
C LEU A 69 -0.97 -2.99 -6.85
N TYR A 70 -1.30 -1.96 -6.07
CA TYR A 70 -2.34 -2.03 -5.05
C TYR A 70 -3.28 -0.81 -5.14
N CYS A 71 -4.58 -1.06 -5.03
CA CYS A 71 -5.59 0.01 -5.00
C CYS A 71 -5.49 0.79 -3.68
N TYR A 72 -6.18 1.94 -3.60
CA TYR A 72 -6.15 2.80 -2.42
C TYR A 72 -6.43 2.07 -1.10
N THR A 73 -7.31 1.07 -1.09
CA THR A 73 -7.64 0.30 0.13
C THR A 73 -6.58 -0.73 0.50
N HIS A 74 -5.71 -1.13 -0.43
CA HIS A 74 -4.64 -2.11 -0.22
C HIS A 74 -3.23 -1.51 -0.22
N LYS A 75 -3.06 -0.26 -0.66
CA LYS A 75 -1.79 0.48 -0.66
C LYS A 75 -1.54 1.12 0.70
N CYS A 76 -0.30 1.10 1.18
CA CYS A 76 0.07 1.76 2.42
C CYS A 76 -0.36 3.24 2.41
N LYS A 77 -0.98 3.72 3.50
CA LYS A 77 -1.42 5.11 3.65
C LYS A 77 -0.27 6.09 3.92
N SER A 78 0.96 5.61 4.13
CA SER A 78 2.09 6.52 4.27
C SER A 78 2.42 7.13 2.90
N ASP A 79 2.65 8.43 2.89
CA ASP A 79 3.04 9.17 1.70
C ASP A 79 4.27 8.54 1.02
N GLY A 80 4.26 8.52 -0.31
CA GLY A 80 5.32 7.91 -1.13
C GLY A 80 5.50 6.39 -1.00
N CYS A 81 4.66 5.68 -0.23
CA CYS A 81 4.82 4.24 -0.02
C CYS A 81 3.98 3.41 -0.99
N SER A 82 4.65 2.65 -1.86
CA SER A 82 4.01 1.73 -2.81
C SER A 82 3.80 0.31 -2.27
N SER A 83 4.21 0.05 -1.03
CA SER A 83 4.05 -1.27 -0.40
C SER A 83 2.58 -1.56 -0.04
N PRO A 84 2.17 -2.83 -0.01
CA PRO A 84 0.85 -3.19 0.45
C PRO A 84 0.68 -2.91 1.95
N ARG A 85 -0.55 -2.62 2.38
CA ARG A 85 -0.92 -2.61 3.80
C ARG A 85 -0.70 -4.00 4.41
N ARG A 86 -0.39 -4.04 5.69
CA ARG A 86 -0.32 -5.28 6.47
C ARG A 86 -1.64 -6.06 6.33
N SER A 87 -1.52 -7.37 6.08
CA SER A 87 -2.67 -8.28 6.13
C SER A 87 -2.96 -8.60 7.60
N GLY A 88 -4.14 -8.24 8.10
CA GLY A 88 -4.53 -8.56 9.47
C GLY A 88 -5.50 -7.55 10.07
N GLY A 89 -6.81 -7.79 9.90
CA GLY A 89 -7.86 -7.11 10.64
C GLY A 89 -8.30 -5.73 10.09
N ASN A 90 -9.55 -5.41 10.40
CA ASN A 90 -10.18 -4.13 10.05
C ASN A 90 -9.37 -2.96 10.63
N GLY A 91 -8.97 -2.03 9.76
CA GLY A 91 -8.31 -0.79 10.18
C GLY A 91 -6.79 -0.73 10.00
N GLN A 92 -6.12 -1.79 9.52
CA GLN A 92 -4.72 -1.70 9.14
C GLN A 92 -4.53 -0.76 7.95
N ARG A 93 -3.72 0.28 8.13
CA ARG A 93 -3.48 1.35 7.14
C ARG A 93 -2.04 1.41 6.65
N PHE A 94 -1.13 0.71 7.31
CA PHE A 94 0.31 0.85 7.10
C PHE A 94 0.95 -0.48 6.70
N CYS A 95 2.05 -0.41 5.95
CA CYS A 95 2.81 -1.59 5.56
C CYS A 95 3.61 -2.15 6.74
N GLU A 96 3.64 -3.47 6.87
CA GLU A 96 4.25 -4.17 8.01
C GLU A 96 5.72 -3.83 8.22
N ARG A 97 6.49 -3.77 7.13
CA ARG A 97 7.95 -3.62 7.22
C ARG A 97 8.41 -2.25 7.69
N ARG A 98 7.75 -1.18 7.25
CA ARG A 98 8.27 0.20 7.41
C ARG A 98 7.40 1.11 8.26
N HIS A 99 6.09 0.93 8.24
CA HIS A 99 5.18 1.96 8.74
C HIS A 99 4.25 1.45 9.84
N ALA A 100 3.87 0.18 9.87
CA ALA A 100 2.96 -0.35 10.87
C ALA A 100 3.67 -0.56 12.21
N CYS A 101 3.02 -0.18 13.31
CA CYS A 101 3.48 -0.55 14.65
C CYS A 101 3.67 -2.07 14.76
N THR A 102 4.74 -2.53 15.42
CA THR A 102 5.01 -3.97 15.59
C THR A 102 3.93 -4.66 16.43
N ILE A 103 3.35 -3.96 17.41
CA ILE A 103 2.21 -4.46 18.20
C ILE A 103 1.09 -4.99 17.30
N THR A 104 0.76 -6.25 17.50
CA THR A 104 -0.31 -6.97 16.81
C THR A 104 -1.61 -6.18 16.91
N VAL A 105 -2.41 -6.17 15.84
CA VAL A 105 -3.66 -5.41 15.68
C VAL A 105 -3.59 -3.88 15.84
N CYS A 106 -2.44 -3.27 16.16
CA CYS A 106 -2.34 -1.82 16.25
C CYS A 106 -2.47 -1.17 14.85
N PRO A 107 -3.43 -0.25 14.62
CA PRO A 107 -3.63 0.36 13.31
C PRO A 107 -2.74 1.60 13.06
N ARG A 108 -1.88 1.96 14.02
CA ARG A 108 -1.12 3.22 14.03
C ARG A 108 0.23 3.11 13.29
N LYS A 109 0.72 4.27 12.82
CA LYS A 109 2.04 4.41 12.19
C LYS A 109 3.14 4.43 13.26
N ARG A 110 4.30 3.84 12.96
CA ARG A 110 5.56 4.04 13.69
C ARG A 110 5.92 5.53 13.76
N VAL A 111 6.56 5.95 14.85
CA VAL A 111 6.92 7.37 15.06
C VAL A 111 7.91 7.87 13.99
N VAL A 112 8.91 7.06 13.66
CA VAL A 112 9.95 7.31 12.65
C VAL A 112 10.32 6.00 11.96
N GLN A 113 11.06 6.05 10.85
CA GLN A 113 11.41 4.85 10.06
C GLN A 113 12.19 3.80 10.87
N TRP A 114 13.00 4.24 11.83
CA TRP A 114 13.83 3.38 12.70
C TRP A 114 13.10 2.93 13.98
N SER A 115 11.91 3.47 14.26
CA SER A 115 11.12 3.05 15.42
C SER A 115 10.31 1.82 15.05
N THR A 116 10.30 0.81 15.91
CA THR A 116 9.41 -0.36 15.79
C THR A 116 7.99 -0.05 16.28
N TYR A 117 7.87 0.94 17.17
CA TYR A 117 6.61 1.27 17.84
C TYR A 117 6.01 2.60 17.38
N CYS A 118 4.68 2.72 17.53
CA CYS A 118 3.95 3.98 17.40
C CYS A 118 4.10 4.82 18.69
N ARG A 119 3.59 6.06 18.69
CA ARG A 119 3.70 6.96 19.86
C ARG A 119 3.09 6.40 21.15
N MET A 120 2.11 5.50 21.04
CA MET A 120 1.48 4.86 22.20
C MET A 120 2.29 3.71 22.77
N HIS A 121 2.99 2.97 21.91
CA HIS A 121 3.73 1.77 22.29
C HIS A 121 5.24 2.01 22.39
N LYS A 122 5.71 3.21 22.04
CA LYS A 122 7.10 3.62 22.23
C LYS A 122 7.24 4.11 23.65
N CYS A 123 8.30 3.68 24.33
CA CYS A 123 8.68 4.25 25.61
C CYS A 123 8.75 5.78 25.55
N SER A 124 8.19 6.45 26.57
CA SER A 124 8.18 7.90 26.68
C SER A 124 9.55 8.53 26.91
N VAL A 125 10.53 7.75 27.39
CA VAL A 125 11.88 8.25 27.67
C VAL A 125 12.63 8.51 26.37
N GLN A 126 13.26 9.70 26.30
CA GLN A 126 14.05 10.11 25.15
C GLN A 126 15.14 9.08 24.84
N SER A 127 15.35 8.79 23.56
CA SER A 127 16.30 7.78 23.08
C SER A 127 16.02 6.32 23.47
N CYS A 128 14.94 6.03 24.21
CA CYS A 128 14.49 4.66 24.43
C CYS A 128 13.72 4.13 23.22
N GLY A 129 14.23 3.05 22.62
CA GLY A 129 13.60 2.34 21.50
C GLY A 129 12.67 1.19 21.91
N ALA A 130 12.53 0.94 23.21
CA ALA A 130 11.79 -0.21 23.73
C ALA A 130 10.25 0.00 23.73
N GLU A 131 9.54 -1.11 23.89
CA GLU A 131 8.09 -1.15 24.05
C GLU A 131 7.65 -0.58 25.39
N ALA A 132 6.66 0.30 25.40
CA ALA A 132 6.03 0.79 26.61
C ALA A 132 5.17 -0.31 27.26
N ARG A 133 5.21 -0.43 28.60
CA ARG A 133 4.36 -1.39 29.36
C ARG A 133 2.86 -1.11 29.20
N ALA A 134 2.53 0.15 28.96
CA ALA A 134 1.18 0.65 28.76
C ALA A 134 1.24 1.79 27.75
N GLU A 135 0.07 2.16 27.23
CA GLU A 135 -0.08 3.28 26.31
C GLU A 135 0.54 4.58 26.87
N GLY A 136 1.60 5.09 26.22
CA GLY A 136 2.33 6.29 26.62
C GLY A 136 3.28 6.10 27.82
N GLY A 137 3.49 4.86 28.26
CA GLY A 137 4.25 4.53 29.47
C GLY A 137 5.76 4.35 29.29
N ILE A 138 6.41 3.97 30.38
CA ILE A 138 7.82 3.56 30.43
C ILE A 138 7.98 2.07 30.08
N CYS A 139 9.15 1.67 29.57
CA CYS A 139 9.40 0.27 29.23
C CYS A 139 9.75 -0.57 30.47
N ALA A 140 9.64 -1.89 30.36
CA ALA A 140 10.05 -2.83 31.40
C ALA A 140 11.56 -3.09 31.41
N ALA A 141 12.20 -2.92 30.24
CA ALA A 141 13.54 -3.42 29.96
C ALA A 141 14.67 -2.51 30.46
N ASN A 142 14.36 -1.29 30.93
CA ASN A 142 15.31 -0.41 31.59
C ASN A 142 14.61 0.32 32.73
N PRO A 143 15.14 0.28 33.98
CA PRO A 143 14.85 1.33 34.93
C PRO A 143 15.41 2.60 34.30
N HIS A 144 14.54 3.39 33.68
CA HIS A 144 14.86 4.76 33.36
C HIS A 144 15.04 5.45 34.70
N ALA A 145 16.27 5.43 35.21
CA ALA A 145 16.64 6.18 36.39
C ALA A 145 16.13 7.61 36.17
N PRO A 146 15.49 8.23 37.19
CA PRO A 146 15.10 9.62 37.07
C PRO A 146 16.39 10.41 36.80
N HIS A 147 16.58 10.87 35.56
CA HIS A 147 17.51 11.94 35.32
C HIS A 147 16.90 13.16 36.01
N ASP A 148 17.42 13.46 37.19
CA ASP A 148 17.63 14.82 37.66
C ASP A 148 16.34 15.68 37.68
N LEU A 149 15.40 15.34 38.54
CA LEU A 149 14.64 16.39 39.20
C LEU A 149 15.44 16.75 40.43
N GLY A 150 16.31 17.76 40.31
CA GLY A 150 17.12 18.29 41.40
C GLY A 150 16.29 18.43 42.67
N LEU A 151 16.48 17.49 43.60
CA LEU A 151 16.11 17.69 44.98
C LEU A 151 17.08 18.76 45.48
N VAL A 152 16.56 19.98 45.62
CA VAL A 152 17.16 20.97 46.50
C VAL A 152 17.24 20.33 47.88
N GLU A 153 18.45 20.02 48.32
CA GLU A 153 18.70 19.57 49.69
C GLU A 153 18.26 20.69 50.64
N LEU A 154 17.24 20.43 51.45
CA LEU A 154 16.86 21.32 52.54
C LEU A 154 17.98 21.30 53.58
N PRO A 155 18.53 22.45 54.01
CA PRO A 155 19.52 22.46 55.08
C PRO A 155 18.84 22.01 56.37
N THR A 156 19.38 20.95 56.96
CA THR A 156 19.11 20.55 58.35
C THR A 156 19.67 21.63 59.26
N GLY A 157 18.79 22.55 59.68
CA GLY A 157 19.07 23.53 60.73
C GLY A 157 18.95 22.88 62.10
N THR A 158 20.06 22.93 62.83
CA THR A 158 20.28 22.67 64.27
C THR A 158 19.25 23.26 65.20
#